data_AF-A0A8H5X787-F1
#
_entry.id   AF-A0A8H5X787-F1
#
_cell.length_a   1.000
_cell.length_b   1.000
_cell.length_c   1.000
_cell.angle_alpha   90.00
_cell.angle_beta   90.00
_cell.angle_gamma   90.00
#
_symmetry.space_group_name_H-M   'P 1'
#
loop_
_entity.id
_entity.type
_entity.pdbx_description
1 polymer ?
#
loop_
_entity_poly.entity_id
_entity_poly.type
_entity_poly.pdbx_seq_one_letter_code
_entity_poly.pdbx_strand_id
1 'polypeptide(L)'
;MAVSRNGSSNTAHVNMMTDSVIANLPPDGLRVIIRSLLASHPNITASFEDATRQYLAQAQTKSSKSQFASLDVEGLDQAQKIARCMLGSGQALDGVSILDKLVVRGVQIALDSPESMNQSVAALLASLDGDLVQAMTAVTKELAVSSGARALSSTEQNIIQGLFESLAKCQEMLKGTGIVFPYGRGMLTTANMLGLALPDSPETRLSKVPSDMARPAPAKETFQLGDKTLPRIFSGLWQMSSPAWGSAQMSQIIEGFSTHVRNGFTAFDMADHYGDAEVLYGRFRSMYPHKDEMFTATKYCVFHPMTVSREAVQANVSERCNRLQQEVIDLLQFHWQLWDNPQYIDALKYLAEDKRVARIGLCNFDTEHLERVVESGVKIYTNQVQFSLIDSRPTVKMAGACSRHGIKLLTYGTLCGGFIADKWLKQPEPDVYDTNITPSQRKYYGMICSWGGWDLFQELLSVLRTIATKHKVNISNIATRWVLDFPYVGAVIIGARIGMSEHTSDNATTLGWRLDDDDRRLIEDVLDRSDRAEMFETMGDCGNEYR
;
A
#
# COMPACT_ATOMS: atom_id res chain seq x y z
N MET A 1 -30.17 11.83 20.50
CA MET A 1 -29.92 10.69 21.40
C MET A 1 -29.79 9.41 20.58
N ALA A 2 -28.59 8.84 20.48
CA ALA A 2 -28.44 7.47 19.97
C ALA A 2 -28.89 6.52 21.08
N VAL A 3 -30.02 5.85 20.88
CA VAL A 3 -30.53 4.85 21.82
C VAL A 3 -29.92 3.51 21.43
N SER A 4 -29.03 2.98 22.26
CA SER A 4 -28.64 1.57 22.17
C SER A 4 -29.88 0.73 22.49
N ARG A 5 -30.33 -0.08 21.53
CA ARG A 5 -31.44 -1.03 21.70
C ARG A 5 -30.99 -2.40 22.20
N ASN A 6 -29.70 -2.63 22.40
CA ASN A 6 -29.18 -3.89 22.91
C ASN A 6 -28.92 -3.77 24.42
N GLY A 7 -29.76 -4.45 25.20
CA GLY A 7 -29.84 -4.38 26.65
C GLY A 7 -28.66 -5.01 27.40
N SER A 8 -27.48 -4.40 27.33
CA SER A 8 -26.49 -4.49 28.40
C SER A 8 -26.43 -3.17 29.16
N SER A 9 -26.82 -3.23 30.43
CA SER A 9 -26.87 -2.14 31.40
C SER A 9 -25.47 -1.58 31.72
N ASN A 10 -25.04 -0.56 30.96
CA ASN A 10 -24.15 0.53 31.40
C ASN A 10 -23.98 1.56 30.27
N THR A 11 -25.08 2.11 29.77
CA THR A 11 -24.99 3.29 28.88
C THR A 11 -24.72 4.52 29.73
N ALA A 12 -23.45 4.92 29.82
CA ALA A 12 -23.09 6.21 30.40
C ALA A 12 -23.72 7.35 29.58
N HIS A 13 -24.37 8.29 30.25
CA HIS A 13 -24.91 9.49 29.59
C HIS A 13 -23.74 10.32 29.05
N VAL A 14 -23.76 10.66 27.75
CA VAL A 14 -22.80 11.64 27.21
C VAL A 14 -23.13 12.98 27.85
N ASN A 15 -22.25 13.51 28.70
CA ASN A 15 -22.47 14.79 29.38
C ASN A 15 -22.82 15.88 28.35
N MET A 16 -23.77 16.76 28.68
CA MET A 16 -24.17 17.91 27.86
C MET A 16 -23.00 18.74 27.33
N MET A 17 -21.91 18.88 28.09
CA MET A 17 -20.72 19.60 27.62
C MET A 17 -20.03 18.85 26.47
N THR A 18 -19.94 17.52 26.54
CA THR A 18 -19.41 16.68 25.46
C THR A 18 -20.33 16.67 24.25
N ASP A 19 -21.65 16.62 24.46
CA ASP A 19 -22.63 16.73 23.36
C ASP A 19 -22.52 18.10 22.66
N SER A 20 -22.30 19.16 23.43
CA SER A 20 -22.04 20.50 22.89
C SER A 20 -20.79 20.55 22.02
N VAL A 21 -19.72 19.83 22.39
CA VAL A 21 -18.52 19.68 21.55
C VAL A 21 -18.86 18.96 20.25
N ILE A 22 -19.56 17.83 20.31
CA ILE A 22 -19.96 17.05 19.12
C ILE A 22 -20.86 17.87 18.18
N ALA A 23 -21.81 18.63 18.74
CA ALA A 23 -22.79 19.39 17.97
C ALA A 23 -22.19 20.61 17.26
N ASN A 24 -21.10 21.19 17.77
CA ASN A 24 -20.53 22.42 17.25
C ASN A 24 -19.20 22.23 16.50
N LEU A 25 -18.52 21.09 16.66
CA LEU A 25 -17.32 20.80 15.89
C LEU A 25 -17.64 20.60 14.40
N PRO A 26 -16.82 21.17 13.49
CA PRO A 26 -16.97 20.87 12.07
C PRO A 26 -16.68 19.38 11.81
N PRO A 27 -17.28 18.77 10.76
CA PRO A 27 -17.06 17.37 10.43
C PRO A 27 -15.58 16.97 10.31
N ASP A 28 -14.74 17.86 9.78
CA ASP A 28 -13.29 17.60 9.69
C ASP A 28 -12.64 17.56 11.08
N GLY A 29 -13.01 18.48 11.98
CA GLY A 29 -12.59 18.47 13.38
C GLY A 29 -12.99 17.18 14.12
N LEU A 30 -14.18 16.64 13.84
CA LEU A 30 -14.58 15.34 14.39
C LEU A 30 -13.72 14.20 13.85
N ARG A 31 -13.40 14.20 12.54
CA ARG A 31 -12.51 13.18 11.94
C ARG A 31 -11.10 13.24 12.53
N VAL A 32 -10.59 14.45 12.80
CA VAL A 32 -9.31 14.68 13.50
C VAL A 32 -9.30 13.99 14.85
N ILE A 33 -10.29 14.33 15.68
CA ILE A 33 -10.36 13.86 17.06
C ILE A 33 -10.55 12.35 17.11
N ILE A 34 -11.41 11.79 16.27
CA ILE A 34 -11.61 10.33 16.20
C ILE A 34 -10.30 9.63 15.80
N ARG A 35 -9.56 10.12 14.80
CA ARG A 35 -8.27 9.53 14.42
C ARG A 35 -7.25 9.60 15.55
N SER A 36 -7.17 10.75 16.23
CA SER A 36 -6.27 10.94 17.38
C SER A 36 -6.63 10.00 18.53
N LEU A 37 -7.92 9.84 18.84
CA LEU A 37 -8.40 8.90 19.86
C LEU A 37 -8.06 7.45 19.52
N LEU A 38 -8.29 7.02 18.27
CA LEU A 38 -7.96 5.66 17.83
C LEU A 38 -6.45 5.38 17.86
N ALA A 39 -5.62 6.38 17.49
CA ALA A 39 -4.17 6.24 17.52
C ALA A 39 -3.61 6.19 18.95
N SER A 40 -4.15 7.01 19.86
CA SER A 40 -3.69 7.09 21.26
C SER A 40 -4.30 6.02 22.17
N HIS A 41 -5.46 5.49 21.81
CA HIS A 41 -6.19 4.48 22.58
C HIS A 41 -6.66 3.34 21.67
N PRO A 42 -5.76 2.47 21.17
CA PRO A 42 -6.11 1.42 20.20
C PRO A 42 -7.24 0.49 20.67
N ASN A 43 -7.39 0.31 21.99
CA ASN A 43 -8.42 -0.51 22.61
C ASN A 43 -9.87 -0.07 22.32
N ILE A 44 -10.11 1.16 21.86
CA ILE A 44 -11.45 1.63 21.50
C ILE A 44 -11.85 1.31 20.05
N THR A 45 -10.91 0.84 19.22
CA THR A 45 -11.13 0.61 17.78
C THR A 45 -12.28 -0.36 17.51
N ALA A 46 -12.31 -1.50 18.21
CA ALA A 46 -13.39 -2.48 18.06
C ALA A 46 -14.76 -1.90 18.44
N SER A 47 -14.82 -1.04 19.45
CA SER A 47 -16.05 -0.35 19.86
C SER A 47 -16.51 0.70 18.84
N PHE A 48 -15.57 1.42 18.23
CA PHE A 48 -15.86 2.36 17.14
C PHE A 48 -16.41 1.64 15.90
N GLU A 49 -15.80 0.52 15.53
CA GLU A 49 -16.27 -0.32 14.43
C GLU A 49 -17.67 -0.87 14.73
N ASP A 50 -17.93 -1.34 15.96
CA ASP A 50 -19.25 -1.83 16.34
C ASP A 50 -20.34 -0.76 16.30
N ALA A 51 -20.06 0.42 16.84
CA ALA A 51 -20.95 1.57 16.75
C ALA A 51 -21.22 1.96 15.28
N THR A 52 -20.21 1.85 14.42
CA THR A 52 -20.34 2.09 12.98
C THR A 52 -21.27 1.07 12.33
N ARG A 53 -21.10 -0.24 12.60
CA ARG A 53 -22.01 -1.30 12.10
C ARG A 53 -23.46 -1.05 12.52
N GLN A 54 -23.69 -0.70 13.78
CA GLN A 54 -25.03 -0.39 14.30
C GLN A 54 -25.65 0.83 13.61
N TYR A 55 -24.86 1.89 13.39
CA TYR A 55 -25.30 3.07 12.65
C TYR A 55 -25.69 2.72 11.21
N LEU A 56 -24.87 1.94 10.50
CA LEU A 56 -25.13 1.55 9.11
C LEU A 56 -26.41 0.69 8.99
N ALA A 57 -26.62 -0.26 9.90
CA ALA A 57 -27.84 -1.07 9.93
C ALA A 57 -29.11 -0.21 10.13
N GLN A 58 -29.04 0.83 10.97
CA GLN A 58 -30.13 1.78 11.18
C GLN A 58 -30.36 2.72 9.98
N ALA A 59 -29.29 3.11 9.29
CA ALA A 59 -29.39 3.94 8.09
C ALA A 59 -30.02 3.16 6.93
N GLN A 60 -29.64 1.89 6.75
CA GLN A 60 -30.19 1.02 5.70
C GLN A 60 -31.67 0.69 5.89
N THR A 61 -32.14 0.49 7.12
CA THR A 61 -33.57 0.24 7.38
C THR A 61 -34.48 1.42 7.04
N LYS A 62 -33.92 2.64 6.92
CA LYS A 62 -34.65 3.85 6.50
C LYS A 62 -34.60 4.10 4.99
N SER A 63 -33.70 3.46 4.26
CA SER A 63 -33.50 3.61 2.81
C SER A 63 -34.09 2.37 2.10
N SER A 64 -35.15 2.55 1.32
CA SER A 64 -35.79 1.42 0.63
C SER A 64 -34.93 0.90 -0.53
N LYS A 65 -35.07 -0.39 -0.84
CA LYS A 65 -34.36 -1.13 -1.90
C LYS A 65 -34.48 -0.50 -3.31
N SER A 66 -35.34 0.50 -3.54
CA SER A 66 -35.55 1.14 -4.86
C SER A 66 -34.63 2.33 -5.16
N GLN A 67 -33.71 2.72 -4.25
CA GLN A 67 -32.94 3.96 -4.42
C GLN A 67 -31.71 3.87 -5.34
N PHE A 68 -31.13 2.69 -5.56
CA PHE A 68 -29.85 2.58 -6.31
C PHE A 68 -30.01 2.79 -7.82
N ALA A 69 -31.16 2.45 -8.40
CA ALA A 69 -31.39 2.53 -9.85
C ALA A 69 -31.51 3.98 -10.37
N SER A 70 -31.84 4.93 -9.50
CA SER A 70 -32.04 6.34 -9.84
C SER A 70 -30.86 7.23 -9.43
N LEU A 71 -29.74 6.67 -8.94
CA LEU A 71 -28.62 7.48 -8.48
C LEU A 71 -27.95 8.19 -9.66
N ASP A 72 -27.71 9.49 -9.50
CA ASP A 72 -26.77 10.22 -10.35
C ASP A 72 -25.33 10.00 -9.86
N VAL A 73 -24.38 10.77 -10.39
CA VAL A 73 -22.97 10.70 -10.00
C VAL A 73 -22.76 10.95 -8.50
N GLU A 74 -23.46 11.93 -7.93
CA GLU A 74 -23.35 12.27 -6.51
C GLU A 74 -23.96 11.18 -5.63
N GLY A 75 -25.13 10.67 -5.99
CA GLY A 75 -25.77 9.55 -5.32
C GLY A 75 -24.91 8.29 -5.32
N LEU A 76 -24.21 8.01 -6.44
CA LEU A 76 -23.29 6.88 -6.54
C LEU A 76 -22.08 7.05 -5.60
N ASP A 77 -21.50 8.25 -5.53
CA ASP A 77 -20.38 8.56 -4.62
C ASP A 77 -20.77 8.40 -3.14
N GLN A 78 -21.97 8.85 -2.76
CA GLN A 78 -22.47 8.65 -1.39
C GLN A 78 -22.69 7.17 -1.06
N ALA A 79 -23.21 6.40 -2.01
CA ALA A 79 -23.37 4.96 -1.82
C ALA A 79 -22.01 4.22 -1.73
N GLN A 80 -21.00 4.66 -2.50
CA GLN A 80 -19.63 4.14 -2.37
C GLN A 80 -19.07 4.36 -0.96
N LYS A 81 -19.28 5.55 -0.38
CA LYS A 81 -18.84 5.84 0.99
C LYS A 81 -19.49 4.90 2.01
N ILE A 82 -20.77 4.55 1.85
CA ILE A 82 -21.45 3.57 2.70
C ILE A 82 -20.79 2.19 2.55
N ALA A 83 -20.54 1.73 1.33
CA ALA A 83 -19.85 0.47 1.09
C ALA A 83 -18.47 0.45 1.75
N ARG A 84 -17.68 1.52 1.62
CA ARG A 84 -16.38 1.65 2.28
C ARG A 84 -16.47 1.57 3.80
N CYS A 85 -17.48 2.18 4.42
CA CYS A 85 -17.71 2.05 5.85
C CYS A 85 -18.04 0.61 6.26
N MET A 86 -18.78 -0.14 5.43
CA MET A 86 -19.05 -1.56 5.66
C MET A 86 -17.79 -2.40 5.59
N LEU A 87 -16.98 -2.21 4.54
CA LEU A 87 -15.68 -2.89 4.40
C LEU A 87 -14.76 -2.59 5.59
N GLY A 88 -14.69 -1.32 6.00
CA GLY A 88 -13.84 -0.88 7.11
C GLY A 88 -14.34 -1.26 8.51
N SER A 89 -15.56 -1.77 8.64
CA SER A 89 -16.15 -2.20 9.92
C SER A 89 -16.40 -3.70 10.01
N GLY A 90 -15.79 -4.49 9.13
CA GLY A 90 -15.88 -5.97 9.15
C GLY A 90 -17.21 -6.53 8.65
N GLN A 91 -17.88 -5.81 7.74
CA GLN A 91 -19.08 -6.27 7.04
C GLN A 91 -18.79 -6.44 5.54
N ALA A 92 -17.76 -7.22 5.18
CA ALA A 92 -17.28 -7.26 3.80
C ALA A 92 -18.37 -7.70 2.79
N LEU A 93 -19.15 -8.74 3.11
CA LEU A 93 -20.20 -9.26 2.22
C LEU A 93 -21.38 -8.29 2.03
N ASP A 94 -21.73 -7.54 3.09
CA ASP A 94 -22.75 -6.48 2.97
C ASP A 94 -22.24 -5.37 2.04
N GLY A 95 -20.96 -5.01 2.17
CA GLY A 95 -20.28 -4.10 1.26
C GLY A 95 -20.28 -4.59 -0.19
N VAL A 96 -19.95 -5.87 -0.42
CA VAL A 96 -20.02 -6.53 -1.75
C VAL A 96 -21.43 -6.42 -2.34
N SER A 97 -22.46 -6.66 -1.52
CA SER A 97 -23.86 -6.61 -1.96
C SER A 97 -24.33 -5.19 -2.33
N ILE A 98 -23.73 -4.15 -1.75
CA ILE A 98 -23.94 -2.77 -2.21
C ILE A 98 -23.19 -2.53 -3.52
N LEU A 99 -21.90 -2.87 -3.57
CA LEU A 99 -21.05 -2.65 -4.74
C LEU A 99 -21.60 -3.32 -6.00
N ASP A 100 -22.15 -4.53 -5.87
CA ASP A 100 -22.88 -5.24 -6.94
C ASP A 100 -23.95 -4.37 -7.63
N LYS A 101 -24.70 -3.59 -6.86
CA LYS A 101 -25.71 -2.67 -7.41
C LYS A 101 -25.06 -1.43 -8.03
N LEU A 102 -23.98 -0.93 -7.41
CA LEU A 102 -23.29 0.27 -7.86
C LEU A 102 -22.56 0.04 -9.18
N VAL A 103 -22.01 -1.14 -9.44
CA VAL A 103 -21.30 -1.41 -10.71
C VAL A 103 -22.23 -1.30 -11.91
N VAL A 104 -23.43 -1.89 -11.81
CA VAL A 104 -24.44 -1.80 -12.86
C VAL A 104 -24.88 -0.35 -13.06
N ARG A 105 -25.12 0.39 -11.98
CA ARG A 105 -25.53 1.79 -12.08
C ARG A 105 -24.43 2.69 -12.64
N GLY A 106 -23.17 2.47 -12.26
CA GLY A 106 -22.03 3.21 -12.78
C GLY A 106 -21.90 3.08 -14.30
N VAL A 107 -22.11 1.88 -14.85
CA VAL A 107 -22.09 1.66 -16.30
C VAL A 107 -23.27 2.33 -17.00
N GLN A 108 -24.46 2.30 -16.41
CA GLN A 108 -25.60 3.07 -16.94
C GLN A 108 -25.31 4.56 -16.98
N ILE A 109 -24.74 5.12 -15.90
CA ILE A 109 -24.32 6.53 -15.86
C ILE A 109 -23.32 6.81 -17.00
N ALA A 110 -22.37 5.93 -17.26
CA ALA A 110 -21.41 6.12 -18.34
C ALA A 110 -22.03 6.09 -19.74
N LEU A 111 -23.05 5.26 -19.95
CA LEU A 111 -23.80 5.21 -21.21
C LEU A 111 -24.71 6.44 -21.40
N ASP A 112 -25.27 6.96 -20.31
CA ASP A 112 -26.23 8.07 -20.33
C ASP A 112 -25.54 9.45 -20.29
N SER A 113 -24.27 9.53 -19.90
CA SER A 113 -23.55 10.80 -19.67
C SER A 113 -23.07 11.45 -20.98
N PRO A 114 -23.11 12.79 -21.07
CA PRO A 114 -22.52 13.51 -22.21
C PRO A 114 -20.99 13.42 -22.17
N GLU A 115 -20.34 13.57 -23.33
CA GLU A 115 -18.89 13.49 -23.46
C GLU A 115 -18.12 14.45 -22.54
N SER A 116 -18.71 15.60 -22.21
CA SER A 116 -18.13 16.59 -21.27
C SER A 116 -17.89 16.05 -19.86
N MET A 117 -18.60 14.97 -19.48
CA MET A 117 -18.48 14.33 -18.16
C MET A 117 -17.59 13.08 -18.19
N ASN A 118 -17.00 12.72 -19.34
CA ASN A 118 -16.23 11.48 -19.48
C ASN A 118 -15.09 11.35 -18.45
N GLN A 119 -14.40 12.45 -18.13
CA GLN A 119 -13.28 12.41 -17.19
C GLN A 119 -13.75 12.17 -15.74
N SER A 120 -14.82 12.84 -15.30
CA SER A 120 -15.36 12.69 -13.94
C SER A 120 -16.00 11.31 -13.76
N VAL A 121 -16.74 10.84 -14.77
CA VAL A 121 -17.30 9.48 -14.80
C VAL A 121 -16.19 8.43 -14.80
N ALA A 122 -15.15 8.58 -15.62
CA ALA A 122 -14.03 7.64 -15.64
C ALA A 122 -13.31 7.57 -14.28
N ALA A 123 -13.09 8.70 -13.62
CA ALA A 123 -12.50 8.74 -12.27
C ALA A 123 -13.38 8.04 -11.23
N LEU A 124 -14.70 8.28 -11.27
CA LEU A 124 -15.67 7.63 -10.40
C LEU A 124 -15.68 6.11 -10.59
N LEU A 125 -15.65 5.64 -11.84
CA LEU A 125 -15.66 4.22 -12.17
C LEU A 125 -14.34 3.54 -11.80
N ALA A 126 -13.20 4.20 -11.99
CA ALA A 126 -11.90 3.69 -11.55
C ALA A 126 -11.84 3.61 -10.01
N SER A 127 -12.42 4.58 -9.30
CA SER A 127 -12.60 4.55 -7.85
C SER A 127 -13.44 3.34 -7.42
N LEU A 128 -14.58 3.11 -8.08
CA LEU A 128 -15.46 1.97 -7.82
C LEU A 128 -14.76 0.63 -8.10
N ASP A 129 -13.98 0.52 -9.19
CA ASP A 129 -13.18 -0.67 -9.50
C ASP A 129 -12.16 -0.97 -8.38
N GLY A 130 -11.54 0.09 -7.85
CA GLY A 130 -10.66 -0.03 -6.69
C GLY A 130 -11.38 -0.47 -5.41
N ASP A 131 -12.63 -0.05 -5.19
CA ASP A 131 -13.45 -0.52 -4.07
C ASP A 131 -13.85 -2.00 -4.20
N LEU A 132 -14.05 -2.51 -5.43
CA LEU A 132 -14.25 -3.95 -5.67
C LEU A 132 -13.02 -4.76 -5.24
N VAL A 133 -11.82 -4.29 -5.60
CA VAL A 133 -10.55 -4.90 -5.16
C VAL A 133 -10.45 -4.90 -3.63
N GLN A 134 -10.80 -3.79 -2.98
CA GLN A 134 -10.83 -3.72 -1.52
C GLN A 134 -11.83 -4.69 -0.91
N ALA A 135 -13.01 -4.83 -1.51
CA ALA A 135 -14.03 -5.75 -1.03
C ALA A 135 -13.53 -7.20 -1.09
N MET A 136 -12.91 -7.62 -2.19
CA MET A 136 -12.30 -8.95 -2.31
C MET A 136 -11.13 -9.13 -1.32
N THR A 137 -10.36 -8.08 -1.08
CA THR A 137 -9.30 -8.10 -0.06
C THR A 137 -9.89 -8.28 1.35
N ALA A 138 -10.97 -7.57 1.67
CA ALA A 138 -11.66 -7.68 2.95
C ALA A 138 -12.27 -9.07 3.17
N VAL A 139 -12.94 -9.63 2.14
CA VAL A 139 -13.45 -11.01 2.19
C VAL A 139 -12.31 -11.99 2.42
N THR A 140 -11.17 -11.85 1.72
CA THR A 140 -10.01 -12.73 1.92
C THR A 140 -9.51 -12.69 3.38
N LYS A 141 -9.52 -11.51 4.01
CA LYS A 141 -9.16 -11.38 5.44
C LYS A 141 -10.16 -12.06 6.36
N GLU A 142 -11.46 -11.99 6.07
CA GLU A 142 -12.50 -12.69 6.84
C GLU A 142 -12.44 -14.22 6.68
N LEU A 143 -11.83 -14.72 5.60
CA LEU A 143 -11.56 -16.13 5.38
C LEU A 143 -10.30 -16.62 6.12
N ALA A 144 -9.46 -15.71 6.62
CA ALA A 144 -8.26 -16.09 7.34
C ALA A 144 -8.63 -16.79 8.66
N VAL A 145 -8.01 -17.95 8.89
CA VAL A 145 -8.12 -18.74 10.12
C VAL A 145 -6.71 -19.05 10.61
N SER A 146 -6.57 -19.53 11.85
CA SER A 146 -5.25 -19.77 12.44
C SER A 146 -4.37 -20.73 11.62
N SER A 147 -4.97 -21.64 10.86
CA SER A 147 -4.29 -22.61 9.98
C SER A 147 -4.14 -22.18 8.52
N GLY A 148 -4.48 -20.94 8.14
CA GLY A 148 -4.43 -20.44 6.77
C GLY A 148 -5.71 -19.72 6.35
N ALA A 149 -6.40 -20.23 5.35
CA ALA A 149 -7.70 -19.69 4.92
C ALA A 149 -8.73 -20.82 4.79
N ARG A 150 -9.97 -20.58 5.26
CA ARG A 150 -11.09 -21.49 5.02
C ARG A 150 -11.68 -21.26 3.63
N ALA A 151 -12.39 -22.27 3.12
CA ALA A 151 -13.21 -22.11 1.93
C ALA A 151 -14.39 -21.16 2.19
N LEU A 152 -14.88 -20.57 1.10
CA LEU A 152 -16.16 -19.85 1.07
C LEU A 152 -17.29 -20.82 1.44
N SER A 153 -18.21 -20.37 2.29
CA SER A 153 -19.51 -21.01 2.46
C SER A 153 -20.37 -20.82 1.21
N SER A 154 -21.41 -21.63 1.05
CA SER A 154 -22.33 -21.52 -0.09
C SER A 154 -23.01 -20.13 -0.17
N THR A 155 -23.32 -19.51 0.97
CA THR A 155 -23.89 -18.15 1.01
C THR A 155 -22.88 -17.11 0.54
N GLU A 156 -21.66 -17.15 1.04
CA GLU A 156 -20.58 -16.25 0.61
C GLU A 156 -20.28 -16.41 -0.88
N GLN A 157 -20.17 -17.66 -1.35
CA GLN A 157 -19.95 -17.97 -2.75
C GLN A 157 -21.05 -17.41 -3.64
N ASN A 158 -22.33 -17.55 -3.25
CA ASN A 158 -23.46 -17.01 -4.02
C ASN A 158 -23.43 -15.48 -4.12
N ILE A 159 -23.06 -14.76 -3.06
CA ILE A 159 -22.95 -13.29 -3.07
C ILE A 159 -21.86 -12.84 -4.05
N ILE A 160 -20.69 -13.47 -3.98
CA ILE A 160 -19.53 -13.12 -4.81
C ILE A 160 -19.78 -13.53 -6.28
N GLN A 161 -20.44 -14.67 -6.50
CA GLN A 161 -20.89 -15.11 -7.81
C GLN A 161 -21.88 -14.12 -8.43
N GLY A 162 -22.84 -13.59 -7.65
CA GLY A 162 -23.77 -12.55 -8.11
C GLY A 162 -23.05 -11.30 -8.57
N LEU A 163 -22.05 -10.83 -7.82
CA LEU A 163 -21.19 -9.72 -8.23
C LEU A 163 -20.47 -10.03 -9.56
N PHE A 164 -19.90 -11.22 -9.70
CA PHE A 164 -19.23 -11.64 -10.94
C PHE A 164 -20.17 -11.60 -12.15
N GLU A 165 -21.40 -12.08 -11.99
CA GLU A 165 -22.43 -12.05 -13.04
C GLU A 165 -22.83 -10.62 -13.40
N SER A 166 -22.97 -9.72 -12.42
CA SER A 166 -23.22 -8.30 -12.67
C SER A 166 -22.08 -7.63 -13.42
N LEU A 167 -20.82 -7.96 -13.09
CA LEU A 167 -19.64 -7.46 -13.80
C LEU A 167 -19.61 -7.97 -15.25
N ALA A 168 -19.89 -9.25 -15.48
CA ALA A 168 -19.99 -9.83 -16.82
C ALA A 168 -21.11 -9.15 -17.63
N LYS A 169 -22.27 -8.91 -17.01
CA LYS A 169 -23.37 -8.17 -17.64
C LYS A 169 -22.98 -6.74 -17.99
N CYS A 170 -22.27 -6.04 -17.11
CA CYS A 170 -21.73 -4.71 -17.37
C CYS A 170 -20.81 -4.70 -18.60
N GLN A 171 -19.96 -5.72 -18.73
CA GLN A 171 -19.09 -5.87 -19.89
C GLN A 171 -19.90 -6.10 -21.18
N GLU A 172 -20.94 -6.93 -21.14
CA GLU A 172 -21.85 -7.12 -22.29
C GLU A 172 -22.58 -5.82 -22.68
N MET A 173 -23.02 -5.03 -21.70
CA MET A 173 -23.71 -3.75 -21.93
C MET A 173 -22.84 -2.73 -22.68
N LEU A 174 -21.50 -2.80 -22.53
CA LEU A 174 -20.56 -1.90 -23.17
C LEU A 174 -20.10 -2.39 -24.56
N LYS A 175 -20.50 -3.59 -24.98
CA LYS A 175 -20.12 -4.09 -26.31
C LYS A 175 -20.67 -3.20 -27.42
N GLY A 176 -19.78 -2.73 -28.30
CA GLY A 176 -20.14 -1.91 -29.45
C GLY A 176 -20.37 -0.43 -29.14
N THR A 177 -20.20 0.03 -27.89
CA THR A 177 -20.40 1.44 -27.51
C THR A 177 -19.13 2.28 -27.63
N GLY A 178 -17.96 1.63 -27.72
CA GLY A 178 -16.65 2.29 -27.73
C GLY A 178 -16.13 2.68 -26.34
N ILE A 179 -16.94 2.51 -25.29
CA ILE A 179 -16.53 2.72 -23.90
C ILE A 179 -15.75 1.49 -23.42
N VAL A 180 -14.54 1.70 -22.89
CA VAL A 180 -13.70 0.64 -22.32
C VAL A 180 -14.33 0.12 -21.03
N PHE A 181 -14.30 -1.20 -20.82
CA PHE A 181 -14.83 -1.80 -19.60
C PHE A 181 -14.08 -1.31 -18.35
N PRO A 182 -14.75 -0.63 -17.40
CA PRO A 182 -14.07 0.08 -16.33
C PRO A 182 -13.69 -0.81 -15.14
N TYR A 183 -14.28 -2.00 -15.00
CA TYR A 183 -14.18 -2.83 -13.80
C TYR A 183 -13.25 -4.04 -13.95
N GLY A 184 -12.18 -3.88 -14.73
CA GLY A 184 -11.26 -4.96 -15.03
C GLY A 184 -10.63 -5.56 -13.77
N ARG A 185 -10.26 -4.71 -12.79
CA ARG A 185 -9.52 -5.14 -11.59
C ARG A 185 -10.43 -5.89 -10.63
N GLY A 186 -11.63 -5.37 -10.40
CA GLY A 186 -12.71 -6.02 -9.68
C GLY A 186 -13.05 -7.37 -10.30
N MET A 187 -13.29 -7.41 -11.61
CA MET A 187 -13.61 -8.67 -12.30
C MET A 187 -12.49 -9.71 -12.16
N LEU A 188 -11.22 -9.32 -12.28
CA LEU A 188 -10.08 -10.21 -12.08
C LEU A 188 -9.97 -10.75 -10.66
N THR A 189 -10.07 -9.88 -9.66
CA THR A 189 -9.98 -10.29 -8.25
C THR A 189 -11.17 -11.17 -7.82
N THR A 190 -12.38 -10.84 -8.26
CA THR A 190 -13.58 -11.66 -8.03
C THR A 190 -13.47 -13.02 -8.71
N ALA A 191 -13.02 -13.08 -9.98
CA ALA A 191 -12.83 -14.33 -10.69
C ALA A 191 -11.80 -15.24 -10.00
N ASN A 192 -10.66 -14.68 -9.59
CA ASN A 192 -9.63 -15.41 -8.85
C ASN A 192 -10.15 -16.00 -7.54
N MET A 193 -10.96 -15.24 -6.79
CA MET A 193 -11.56 -15.71 -5.54
C MET A 193 -12.54 -16.88 -5.75
N LEU A 194 -13.27 -16.88 -6.87
CA LEU A 194 -14.20 -17.96 -7.24
C LEU A 194 -13.52 -19.13 -7.96
N GLY A 195 -12.24 -19.01 -8.33
CA GLY A 195 -11.55 -20.00 -9.18
C GLY A 195 -12.10 -20.06 -10.60
N LEU A 196 -12.64 -18.95 -11.11
CA LEU A 196 -13.26 -18.86 -12.44
C LEU A 196 -12.29 -18.29 -13.47
N ALA A 197 -12.46 -18.71 -14.72
CA ALA A 197 -11.82 -18.05 -15.85
C ALA A 197 -12.48 -16.68 -16.13
N LEU A 198 -11.68 -15.73 -16.59
CA LEU A 198 -12.21 -14.45 -17.03
C LEU A 198 -13.02 -14.59 -18.33
N PRO A 199 -14.10 -13.82 -18.51
CA PRO A 199 -14.81 -13.74 -19.78
C PRO A 199 -13.87 -13.26 -20.89
N ASP A 200 -14.06 -13.77 -22.10
CA ASP A 200 -13.26 -13.40 -23.26
C ASP A 200 -13.67 -12.00 -23.76
N SER A 201 -12.79 -11.01 -23.62
CA SER A 201 -13.02 -9.60 -23.93
C SER A 201 -11.76 -8.94 -24.48
N PRO A 202 -11.85 -7.81 -25.21
CA PRO A 202 -10.67 -7.04 -25.61
C PRO A 202 -9.78 -6.65 -24.43
N GLU A 203 -10.33 -6.34 -23.25
CA GLU A 203 -9.54 -6.03 -22.05
C GLU A 203 -8.91 -7.28 -21.41
N THR A 204 -9.59 -8.43 -21.42
CA THR A 204 -8.97 -9.69 -21.00
C THR A 204 -7.94 -10.18 -22.04
N ARG A 205 -8.11 -9.76 -23.30
CA ARG A 205 -7.19 -9.85 -24.45
C ARG A 205 -6.21 -8.67 -24.59
N LEU A 206 -6.14 -7.75 -23.61
CA LEU A 206 -4.93 -6.91 -23.42
C LEU A 206 -3.71 -7.78 -23.03
N SER A 207 -3.86 -9.11 -23.12
CA SER A 207 -2.86 -10.11 -23.49
C SER A 207 -2.00 -9.81 -24.72
N LYS A 208 -2.29 -8.75 -25.49
CA LYS A 208 -1.29 -8.15 -26.39
C LYS A 208 -0.62 -6.98 -25.71
N VAL A 209 0.35 -7.33 -24.87
CA VAL A 209 1.51 -6.48 -24.61
C VAL A 209 1.94 -5.81 -25.93
N PRO A 210 2.19 -4.49 -25.98
CA PRO A 210 2.63 -3.83 -27.21
C PRO A 210 3.77 -4.63 -27.84
N SER A 211 3.68 -4.93 -29.13
CA SER A 211 4.68 -5.72 -29.87
C SER A 211 6.07 -5.09 -29.90
N ASP A 212 6.23 -3.91 -29.30
CA ASP A 212 7.45 -3.10 -29.23
C ASP A 212 7.94 -2.94 -27.77
N MET A 213 7.75 -3.97 -26.95
CA MET A 213 8.28 -4.01 -25.59
C MET A 213 9.76 -4.32 -25.62
N ALA A 214 10.53 -3.27 -25.88
CA ALA A 214 11.98 -3.27 -25.85
C ALA A 214 12.50 -3.88 -24.56
N ARG A 215 13.65 -4.55 -24.68
CA ARG A 215 14.44 -5.00 -23.55
C ARG A 215 14.65 -3.83 -22.57
N PRO A 216 14.52 -4.04 -21.24
CA PRO A 216 14.71 -2.99 -20.27
C PRO A 216 16.07 -2.30 -20.44
N ALA A 217 16.12 -0.99 -20.23
CA ALA A 217 17.39 -0.29 -20.17
C ALA A 217 18.23 -0.82 -18.98
N PRO A 218 19.55 -1.03 -19.15
CA PRO A 218 20.40 -1.42 -18.03
C PRO A 218 20.33 -0.41 -16.88
N ALA A 219 20.29 -0.91 -15.65
CA ALA A 219 20.32 -0.06 -14.47
C ALA A 219 21.66 0.71 -14.40
N LYS A 220 21.60 2.04 -14.20
CA LYS A 220 22.78 2.90 -14.09
C LYS A 220 23.68 2.56 -12.90
N GLU A 221 23.08 2.19 -11.78
CA GLU A 221 23.77 1.72 -10.59
C GLU A 221 23.10 0.45 -10.08
N THR A 222 23.92 -0.47 -9.58
CA THR A 222 23.47 -1.78 -9.10
C THR A 222 24.12 -2.16 -7.78
N PHE A 223 23.55 -3.16 -7.11
CA PHE A 223 24.15 -3.83 -5.96
C PHE A 223 24.02 -5.35 -6.10
N GLN A 224 24.86 -6.10 -5.39
CA GLN A 224 24.77 -7.56 -5.36
C GLN A 224 23.87 -8.03 -4.22
N LEU A 225 22.95 -8.94 -4.53
CA LEU A 225 22.09 -9.64 -3.57
C LEU A 225 22.19 -11.15 -3.82
N GLY A 226 23.18 -11.78 -3.18
CA GLY A 226 23.55 -13.16 -3.50
C GLY A 226 24.11 -13.26 -4.91
N ASP A 227 23.48 -14.07 -5.75
CA ASP A 227 23.78 -14.31 -7.17
C ASP A 227 23.12 -13.31 -8.12
N LYS A 228 22.35 -12.33 -7.62
CA LYS A 228 21.66 -11.34 -8.45
C LYS A 228 22.30 -9.96 -8.36
N THR A 229 22.49 -9.34 -9.51
CA THR A 229 22.81 -7.91 -9.64
C THR A 229 21.52 -7.13 -9.85
N LEU A 230 21.17 -6.26 -8.90
CA LEU A 230 19.88 -5.59 -8.86
C LEU A 230 20.02 -4.06 -8.96
N PRO A 231 19.03 -3.34 -9.54
CA PRO A 231 19.03 -1.87 -9.54
C PRO A 231 18.95 -1.33 -8.11
N ARG A 232 19.52 -0.15 -7.88
CA ARG A 232 19.49 0.51 -6.56
C ARG A 232 18.18 1.26 -6.25
N ILE A 233 17.21 1.27 -7.16
CA ILE A 233 15.88 1.82 -6.93
C ILE A 233 14.84 0.75 -7.22
N PHE A 234 13.97 0.50 -6.25
CA PHE A 234 12.84 -0.41 -6.38
C PHE A 234 11.54 0.42 -6.48
N SER A 235 10.62 0.00 -7.35
CA SER A 235 9.30 0.61 -7.45
C SER A 235 8.36 -0.01 -6.42
N GLY A 236 8.00 0.76 -5.40
CA GLY A 236 7.08 0.33 -4.34
C GLY A 236 5.62 0.48 -4.75
N LEU A 237 4.82 -0.58 -4.61
CA LEU A 237 3.42 -0.63 -5.06
C LEU A 237 2.39 -0.41 -3.93
N TRP A 238 2.81 0.11 -2.78
CA TRP A 238 1.96 0.28 -1.61
C TRP A 238 0.75 1.21 -1.84
N GLN A 239 0.83 2.14 -2.80
CA GLN A 239 -0.33 2.98 -3.17
C GLN A 239 -1.46 2.18 -3.85
N MET A 240 -1.22 0.94 -4.28
CA MET A 240 -2.28 0.06 -4.79
C MET A 240 -3.12 -0.58 -3.67
N SER A 241 -2.74 -0.39 -2.40
CA SER A 241 -3.48 -0.93 -1.25
C SER A 241 -4.88 -0.34 -1.07
N SER A 242 -5.15 0.85 -1.62
CA SER A 242 -6.43 1.52 -1.41
C SER A 242 -6.72 2.62 -2.43
N PRO A 243 -7.99 2.79 -2.86
CA PRO A 243 -8.43 3.96 -3.64
C PRO A 243 -8.20 5.29 -2.92
N ALA A 244 -7.94 5.29 -1.60
CA ALA A 244 -7.53 6.49 -0.86
C ALA A 244 -6.21 7.09 -1.38
N TRP A 245 -5.40 6.32 -2.11
CA TRP A 245 -4.19 6.80 -2.78
C TRP A 245 -4.43 7.18 -4.25
N GLY A 246 -5.69 7.16 -4.68
CA GLY A 246 -6.10 7.21 -6.07
C GLY A 246 -6.28 5.82 -6.68
N SER A 247 -6.97 5.77 -7.81
CA SER A 247 -7.22 4.55 -8.57
C SER A 247 -7.06 4.82 -10.06
N ALA A 248 -6.61 3.82 -10.80
CA ALA A 248 -6.49 3.82 -12.25
C ALA A 248 -7.15 2.57 -12.83
N GLN A 249 -7.52 2.63 -14.11
CA GLN A 249 -8.02 1.48 -14.85
C GLN A 249 -6.91 0.44 -15.03
N MET A 250 -7.28 -0.83 -15.13
CA MET A 250 -6.32 -1.93 -15.34
C MET A 250 -5.36 -1.66 -16.50
N SER A 251 -5.87 -1.21 -17.65
CA SER A 251 -5.05 -0.94 -18.85
C SER A 251 -3.97 0.12 -18.60
N GLN A 252 -4.32 1.19 -17.86
CA GLN A 252 -3.38 2.25 -17.47
C GLN A 252 -2.32 1.72 -16.52
N ILE A 253 -2.68 0.83 -15.59
CA ILE A 253 -1.73 0.22 -14.66
C ILE A 253 -0.75 -0.69 -15.42
N ILE A 254 -1.23 -1.52 -16.34
CA ILE A 254 -0.41 -2.38 -17.20
C ILE A 254 0.57 -1.55 -18.06
N GLU A 255 0.10 -0.44 -18.64
CA GLU A 255 0.95 0.49 -19.39
C GLU A 255 1.96 1.23 -18.48
N GLY A 256 1.59 1.53 -17.24
CA GLY A 256 2.51 2.12 -16.27
C GLY A 256 3.63 1.16 -15.87
N PHE A 257 3.36 -0.14 -15.71
CA PHE A 257 4.42 -1.14 -15.54
C PHE A 257 5.34 -1.20 -16.77
N SER A 258 4.78 -1.19 -17.97
CA SER A 258 5.53 -1.11 -19.24
C SER A 258 6.45 0.12 -19.27
N THR A 259 5.94 1.28 -18.87
CA THR A 259 6.70 2.54 -18.80
C THR A 259 7.82 2.48 -17.78
N HIS A 260 7.59 1.89 -16.60
CA HIS A 260 8.63 1.70 -15.59
C HIS A 260 9.77 0.82 -16.11
N VAL A 261 9.43 -0.33 -16.69
CA VAL A 261 10.41 -1.27 -17.21
C VAL A 261 11.20 -0.67 -18.37
N ARG A 262 10.55 0.04 -19.30
CA ARG A 262 11.24 0.78 -20.39
C ARG A 262 12.25 1.79 -19.87
N ASN A 263 11.97 2.42 -18.73
CA ASN A 263 12.85 3.38 -18.08
C ASN A 263 13.93 2.74 -17.17
N GLY A 264 14.07 1.40 -17.20
CA GLY A 264 15.09 0.67 -16.43
C GLY A 264 14.71 0.36 -14.98
N PHE A 265 13.46 0.60 -14.59
CA PHE A 265 12.92 0.20 -13.29
C PHE A 265 12.41 -1.25 -13.38
N THR A 266 13.30 -2.20 -13.12
CA THR A 266 13.00 -3.63 -13.26
C THR A 266 12.76 -4.35 -11.93
N ALA A 267 12.99 -3.69 -10.79
CA ALA A 267 12.73 -4.26 -9.46
C ALA A 267 11.50 -3.63 -8.81
N PHE A 268 10.58 -4.46 -8.34
CA PHE A 268 9.30 -4.03 -7.77
C PHE A 268 9.11 -4.59 -6.35
N ASP A 269 8.64 -3.75 -5.43
CA ASP A 269 8.31 -4.12 -4.05
C ASP A 269 6.79 -4.04 -3.82
N MET A 270 6.22 -5.10 -3.26
CA MET A 270 4.79 -5.22 -2.97
C MET A 270 4.53 -6.06 -1.70
N ALA A 271 3.26 -6.39 -1.43
CA ALA A 271 2.84 -7.18 -0.28
C ALA A 271 1.46 -7.83 -0.54
N ASP A 272 1.15 -8.88 0.22
CA ASP A 272 -0.16 -9.55 0.24
C ASP A 272 -1.37 -8.65 0.47
N HIS A 273 -1.19 -7.60 1.27
CA HIS A 273 -2.25 -6.69 1.66
C HIS A 273 -2.31 -5.43 0.79
N TYR A 274 -1.48 -5.32 -0.26
CA TYR A 274 -1.51 -4.21 -1.21
C TYR A 274 -2.55 -4.42 -2.32
N GLY A 275 -3.80 -4.67 -1.92
CA GLY A 275 -4.91 -4.86 -2.86
C GLY A 275 -4.58 -5.87 -3.96
N ASP A 276 -4.60 -5.40 -5.21
CA ASP A 276 -4.33 -6.20 -6.41
C ASP A 276 -2.91 -6.04 -6.97
N ALA A 277 -1.96 -5.49 -6.21
CA ALA A 277 -0.58 -5.28 -6.66
C ALA A 277 0.08 -6.56 -7.19
N GLU A 278 0.05 -7.64 -6.42
CA GLU A 278 0.64 -8.94 -6.83
C GLU A 278 -0.05 -9.50 -8.08
N VAL A 279 -1.38 -9.37 -8.15
CA VAL A 279 -2.20 -9.92 -9.23
C VAL A 279 -1.96 -9.18 -10.55
N LEU A 280 -1.95 -7.85 -10.52
CA LEU A 280 -1.72 -7.04 -11.72
C LEU A 280 -0.26 -7.11 -12.18
N TYR A 281 0.69 -7.06 -11.25
CA TYR A 281 2.10 -7.23 -11.57
C TYR A 281 2.36 -8.62 -12.14
N GLY A 282 1.82 -9.68 -11.52
CA GLY A 282 1.98 -11.05 -11.99
C GLY A 282 1.45 -11.25 -13.40
N ARG A 283 0.26 -10.70 -13.69
CA ARG A 283 -0.31 -10.67 -15.05
C ARG A 283 0.59 -9.92 -16.02
N PHE A 284 1.07 -8.73 -15.66
CA PHE A 284 1.99 -7.96 -16.51
C PHE A 284 3.27 -8.74 -16.81
N ARG A 285 3.93 -9.25 -15.77
CA ARG A 285 5.20 -9.97 -15.86
C ARG A 285 5.07 -11.25 -16.67
N SER A 286 3.97 -12.00 -16.53
CA SER A 286 3.79 -13.26 -17.27
C SER A 286 3.69 -13.05 -18.78
N MET A 287 3.23 -11.87 -19.21
CA MET A 287 3.13 -11.48 -20.62
C MET A 287 4.39 -10.76 -21.14
N TYR A 288 5.30 -10.32 -20.26
CA TYR A 288 6.48 -9.54 -20.66
C TYR A 288 7.57 -10.45 -21.27
N PRO A 289 8.07 -10.18 -22.49
CA PRO A 289 9.06 -11.05 -23.15
C PRO A 289 10.38 -11.20 -22.38
N HIS A 290 10.80 -10.15 -21.66
CA HIS A 290 12.04 -10.11 -20.89
C HIS A 290 11.80 -10.25 -19.38
N LYS A 291 10.79 -11.02 -18.97
CA LYS A 291 10.38 -11.20 -17.57
C LYS A 291 11.50 -11.66 -16.62
N ASP A 292 12.54 -12.30 -17.15
CA ASP A 292 13.70 -12.78 -16.38
C ASP A 292 14.65 -11.64 -15.98
N GLU A 293 14.51 -10.46 -16.58
CA GLU A 293 15.23 -9.23 -16.21
C GLU A 293 14.50 -8.43 -15.13
N MET A 294 13.28 -8.84 -14.78
CA MET A 294 12.50 -8.25 -13.71
C MET A 294 12.75 -8.98 -12.39
N PHE A 295 12.74 -8.23 -11.28
CA PHE A 295 12.91 -8.74 -9.93
C PHE A 295 11.69 -8.41 -9.07
N THR A 296 11.15 -9.40 -8.38
CA THR A 296 9.94 -9.25 -7.55
C THR A 296 10.24 -9.45 -6.07
N ALA A 297 10.05 -8.39 -5.28
CA ALA A 297 10.01 -8.48 -3.84
C ALA A 297 8.54 -8.41 -3.35
N THR A 298 8.04 -9.46 -2.72
CA THR A 298 6.76 -9.41 -1.99
C THR A 298 6.97 -9.68 -0.50
N LYS A 299 5.92 -9.55 0.30
CA LYS A 299 5.98 -9.71 1.76
C LYS A 299 5.07 -10.83 2.22
N TYR A 300 5.40 -11.52 3.30
CA TYR A 300 4.50 -12.30 4.15
C TYR A 300 4.26 -11.56 5.45
N CYS A 301 3.07 -10.94 5.56
CA CYS A 301 2.67 -10.14 6.70
C CYS A 301 1.82 -10.90 7.70
N VAL A 302 2.28 -10.97 8.96
CA VAL A 302 1.54 -11.53 10.09
C VAL A 302 1.20 -10.40 11.06
N PHE A 303 -0.04 -9.93 10.96
CA PHE A 303 -0.60 -8.84 11.76
C PHE A 303 -1.52 -9.32 12.89
N HIS A 304 -1.92 -10.59 12.86
CA HIS A 304 -2.81 -11.19 13.84
C HIS A 304 -2.27 -12.56 14.28
N PRO A 305 -2.62 -13.04 15.49
CA PRO A 305 -2.25 -14.36 15.94
C PRO A 305 -2.58 -15.45 14.92
N MET A 306 -1.59 -16.28 14.61
CA MET A 306 -1.72 -17.43 13.72
C MET A 306 -1.04 -18.66 14.32
N THR A 307 -1.46 -19.85 13.88
CA THR A 307 -0.74 -21.08 14.17
C THR A 307 0.39 -21.23 13.17
N VAL A 308 1.63 -21.14 13.65
CA VAL A 308 2.79 -21.38 12.77
C VAL A 308 2.97 -22.88 12.56
N SER A 309 2.70 -23.33 11.34
CA SER A 309 3.00 -24.69 10.88
C SER A 309 3.61 -24.64 9.49
N ARG A 310 4.25 -25.74 9.08
CA ARG A 310 4.81 -25.90 7.73
C ARG A 310 3.73 -25.70 6.67
N GLU A 311 2.55 -26.26 6.88
CA GLU A 311 1.41 -26.21 5.96
C GLU A 311 0.89 -24.78 5.81
N ALA A 312 0.75 -24.05 6.92
CA ALA A 312 0.30 -22.66 6.90
C ALA A 312 1.27 -21.76 6.14
N VAL A 313 2.58 -21.92 6.37
CA VAL A 313 3.63 -21.19 5.65
C VAL A 313 3.62 -21.55 4.16
N GLN A 314 3.53 -22.85 3.81
CA GLN A 314 3.48 -23.30 2.42
C GLN A 314 2.21 -22.84 1.68
N ALA A 315 1.08 -22.72 2.37
CA ALA A 315 -0.16 -22.18 1.81
C ALA A 315 0.01 -20.69 1.47
N ASN A 316 0.65 -19.92 2.37
CA ASN A 316 0.94 -18.50 2.16
C ASN A 316 1.90 -18.26 0.97
N VAL A 317 2.91 -19.13 0.81
CA VAL A 317 3.80 -19.14 -0.36
C VAL A 317 3.03 -19.49 -1.64
N SER A 318 2.14 -20.50 -1.58
CA SER A 318 1.30 -20.90 -2.73
C SER A 318 0.40 -19.76 -3.21
N GLU A 319 -0.23 -19.04 -2.28
CA GLU A 319 -1.08 -17.88 -2.59
C GLU A 319 -0.32 -16.82 -3.40
N ARG A 320 0.91 -16.49 -2.98
CA ARG A 320 1.79 -15.53 -3.66
C ARG A 320 2.23 -16.00 -5.02
N CYS A 321 2.67 -17.26 -5.13
CA CYS A 321 3.03 -17.87 -6.41
C CYS A 321 1.87 -17.76 -7.42
N ASN A 322 0.64 -18.04 -6.96
CA ASN A 322 -0.56 -17.91 -7.78
C ASN A 322 -0.84 -16.46 -8.19
N ARG A 323 -0.81 -15.50 -7.25
CA ARG A 323 -1.07 -14.08 -7.55
C ARG A 323 -0.01 -13.50 -8.49
N LEU A 324 1.26 -13.78 -8.24
CA LEU A 324 2.40 -13.33 -9.04
C LEU A 324 2.57 -14.10 -10.36
N GLN A 325 1.85 -15.22 -10.55
CA GLN A 325 2.01 -16.13 -11.68
C GLN A 325 3.48 -16.58 -11.84
N GLN A 326 4.08 -16.98 -10.71
CA GLN A 326 5.48 -17.37 -10.59
C GLN A 326 5.58 -18.74 -9.89
N GLU A 327 6.50 -19.58 -10.36
CA GLU A 327 6.83 -20.83 -9.66
C GLU A 327 7.78 -20.59 -8.47
N VAL A 328 8.61 -19.54 -8.56
CA VAL A 328 9.58 -19.14 -7.54
C VAL A 328 9.50 -17.63 -7.33
N ILE A 329 9.39 -17.20 -6.07
CA ILE A 329 9.41 -15.81 -5.62
C ILE A 329 10.87 -15.37 -5.49
N ASP A 330 11.27 -14.27 -6.16
CA ASP A 330 12.66 -13.81 -6.15
C ASP A 330 13.16 -13.38 -4.76
N LEU A 331 12.31 -12.67 -4.02
CA LEU A 331 12.51 -12.26 -2.64
C LEU A 331 11.18 -12.23 -1.88
N LEU A 332 11.08 -13.04 -0.82
CA LEU A 332 9.96 -13.01 0.12
C LEU A 332 10.40 -12.37 1.43
N GLN A 333 9.77 -11.25 1.78
CA GLN A 333 10.11 -10.48 2.97
C GLN A 333 9.13 -10.78 4.10
N PHE A 334 9.60 -11.35 5.20
CA PHE A 334 8.75 -11.71 6.34
C PHE A 334 8.53 -10.52 7.27
N HIS A 335 7.27 -10.18 7.55
CA HIS A 335 6.87 -9.11 8.46
C HIS A 335 6.04 -9.72 9.58
N TRP A 336 6.54 -9.60 10.82
CA TRP A 336 5.93 -10.18 12.01
C TRP A 336 5.69 -9.09 13.05
N GLN A 337 4.45 -8.95 13.54
CA GLN A 337 4.10 -7.95 14.55
C GLN A 337 3.97 -8.52 15.98
N LEU A 338 3.99 -9.85 16.14
CA LEU A 338 3.70 -10.52 17.41
C LEU A 338 4.98 -10.86 18.18
N TRP A 339 5.76 -9.86 18.60
CA TRP A 339 7.10 -10.07 19.16
C TRP A 339 7.15 -10.92 20.43
N ASP A 340 6.07 -10.91 21.22
CA ASP A 340 5.91 -11.79 22.38
C ASP A 340 5.84 -13.28 22.00
N ASN A 341 5.59 -13.58 20.72
CA ASN A 341 5.56 -14.93 20.18
C ASN A 341 6.84 -15.22 19.35
N PRO A 342 7.75 -16.08 19.84
CA PRO A 342 9.01 -16.39 19.16
C PRO A 342 8.86 -17.28 17.92
N GLN A 343 7.65 -17.72 17.58
CA GLN A 343 7.40 -18.60 16.43
C GLN A 343 7.74 -17.96 15.06
N TYR A 344 8.09 -16.68 15.01
CA TYR A 344 8.65 -16.06 13.81
C TYR A 344 9.91 -16.79 13.32
N ILE A 345 10.72 -17.36 14.22
CA ILE A 345 11.91 -18.15 13.86
C ILE A 345 11.51 -19.44 13.14
N ASP A 346 10.50 -20.15 13.65
CA ASP A 346 10.03 -21.39 13.05
C ASP A 346 9.37 -21.14 11.69
N ALA A 347 8.60 -20.05 11.56
CA ALA A 347 8.05 -19.62 10.27
C ALA A 347 9.17 -19.37 9.24
N LEU A 348 10.22 -18.66 9.64
CA LEU A 348 11.39 -18.39 8.79
C LEU A 348 12.17 -19.65 8.41
N LYS A 349 12.27 -20.64 9.31
CA LYS A 349 12.85 -21.97 8.98
C LYS A 349 12.00 -22.70 7.94
N TYR A 350 10.68 -22.71 8.09
CA TYR A 350 9.80 -23.32 7.08
C TYR A 350 9.88 -22.60 5.73
N LEU A 351 10.01 -21.27 5.72
CA LEU A 351 10.27 -20.51 4.50
C LEU A 351 11.60 -20.89 3.86
N ALA A 352 12.65 -21.10 4.66
CA ALA A 352 13.99 -21.46 4.15
C ALA A 352 14.03 -22.86 3.51
N GLU A 353 13.14 -23.74 3.92
CA GLU A 353 12.99 -25.09 3.38
C GLU A 353 12.12 -25.13 2.11
N ASP A 354 11.32 -24.09 1.85
CA ASP A 354 10.46 -24.00 0.67
C ASP A 354 11.23 -23.49 -0.55
N LYS A 355 11.49 -24.38 -1.51
CA LYS A 355 12.26 -24.08 -2.73
C LYS A 355 11.61 -23.04 -3.65
N ARG A 356 10.34 -22.70 -3.42
CA ARG A 356 9.63 -21.63 -4.13
C ARG A 356 10.01 -20.24 -3.62
N VAL A 357 10.78 -20.14 -2.53
CA VAL A 357 11.32 -18.89 -2.01
C VAL A 357 12.82 -18.82 -2.31
N ALA A 358 13.22 -18.03 -3.30
CA ALA A 358 14.63 -17.95 -3.69
C ALA A 358 15.50 -17.23 -2.65
N ARG A 359 14.95 -16.18 -2.02
CA ARG A 359 15.62 -15.37 -1.00
C ARG A 359 14.62 -14.96 0.07
N ILE A 360 15.08 -14.99 1.32
CA ILE A 360 14.32 -14.50 2.46
C ILE A 360 14.85 -13.12 2.85
N GLY A 361 13.95 -12.16 2.93
CA GLY A 361 14.16 -10.89 3.58
C GLY A 361 13.33 -10.79 4.86
N LEU A 362 13.66 -9.81 5.69
CA LEU A 362 12.84 -9.36 6.81
C LEU A 362 12.22 -8.02 6.45
N CYS A 363 11.14 -7.64 7.12
CA CYS A 363 10.53 -6.33 7.01
C CYS A 363 10.10 -5.89 8.41
N ASN A 364 10.61 -4.73 8.84
CA ASN A 364 10.39 -4.14 10.16
C ASN A 364 10.89 -5.00 11.33
N PHE A 365 11.93 -5.80 11.11
CA PHE A 365 12.66 -6.44 12.22
C PHE A 365 13.64 -5.43 12.80
N ASP A 366 13.61 -5.22 14.12
CA ASP A 366 14.66 -4.48 14.82
C ASP A 366 15.97 -5.29 14.89
N THR A 367 17.04 -4.67 15.38
CA THR A 367 18.38 -5.28 15.35
C THR A 367 18.44 -6.55 16.20
N GLU A 368 17.86 -6.54 17.41
CA GLU A 368 17.91 -7.68 18.33
C GLU A 368 17.25 -8.91 17.70
N HIS A 369 16.09 -8.72 17.08
CA HIS A 369 15.37 -9.82 16.48
C HIS A 369 15.97 -10.29 15.15
N LEU A 370 16.52 -9.38 14.35
CA LEU A 370 17.31 -9.77 13.18
C LEU A 370 18.48 -10.67 13.59
N GLU A 371 19.21 -10.30 14.65
CA GLU A 371 20.33 -11.12 15.15
C GLU A 371 19.87 -12.49 15.62
N ARG A 372 18.75 -12.58 16.37
CA ARG A 372 18.17 -13.87 16.78
C ARG A 372 17.81 -14.77 15.59
N VAL A 373 17.29 -14.20 14.50
CA VAL A 373 17.01 -14.97 13.27
C VAL A 373 18.32 -15.50 12.67
N VAL A 374 19.35 -14.67 12.57
CA VAL A 374 20.65 -15.07 12.01
C VAL A 374 21.31 -16.15 12.86
N GLU A 375 21.29 -15.99 14.19
CA GLU A 375 21.82 -16.98 15.15
C GLU A 375 21.10 -18.33 15.07
N SER A 376 19.82 -18.33 14.68
CA SER A 376 19.07 -19.57 14.45
C SER A 376 19.49 -20.37 13.20
N GLY A 377 20.39 -19.79 12.38
CA GLY A 377 20.94 -20.41 11.16
C GLY A 377 20.16 -20.09 9.88
N VAL A 378 19.10 -19.27 9.94
CA VAL A 378 18.35 -18.87 8.74
C VAL A 378 19.13 -17.80 7.98
N LYS A 379 19.38 -18.04 6.68
CA LYS A 379 20.05 -17.08 5.80
C LYS A 379 19.10 -15.95 5.40
N ILE A 380 19.39 -14.74 5.89
CA ILE A 380 18.68 -13.51 5.53
C ILE A 380 19.48 -12.72 4.51
N TYR A 381 18.81 -12.22 3.47
CA TYR A 381 19.41 -11.42 2.41
C TYR A 381 19.18 -9.92 2.61
N THR A 382 17.97 -9.56 3.05
CA THR A 382 17.58 -8.16 3.24
C THR A 382 16.84 -7.94 4.55
N ASN A 383 16.86 -6.71 5.06
CA ASN A 383 15.87 -6.22 6.00
C ASN A 383 15.27 -4.91 5.46
N GLN A 384 13.95 -4.84 5.34
CA GLN A 384 13.25 -3.65 4.86
C GLN A 384 12.85 -2.78 6.05
N VAL A 385 13.39 -1.56 6.14
CA VAL A 385 13.20 -0.63 7.28
C VAL A 385 13.02 0.82 6.80
N GLN A 386 12.45 1.66 7.66
CA GLN A 386 12.38 3.10 7.41
C GLN A 386 13.78 3.71 7.47
N PHE A 387 14.18 4.48 6.45
CA PHE A 387 15.43 5.24 6.47
C PHE A 387 15.32 6.50 5.61
N SER A 388 15.56 7.66 6.20
CA SER A 388 15.54 8.97 5.55
C SER A 388 16.48 9.95 6.26
N LEU A 389 16.58 11.18 5.76
CA LEU A 389 17.23 12.29 6.48
C LEU A 389 16.56 12.61 7.82
N ILE A 390 15.27 12.31 7.96
CA ILE A 390 14.46 12.57 9.16
C ILE A 390 14.50 11.39 10.14
N ASP A 391 14.80 10.19 9.64
CA ASP A 391 14.85 8.97 10.44
C ASP A 391 16.11 8.19 10.09
N SER A 392 17.18 8.47 10.83
CA SER A 392 18.48 7.85 10.67
C SER A 392 18.76 6.76 11.71
N ARG A 393 17.74 6.28 12.45
CA ARG A 393 17.89 5.21 13.46
C ARG A 393 18.58 3.93 12.94
N PRO A 394 18.42 3.52 11.65
CA PRO A 394 19.18 2.38 11.13
C PRO A 394 20.71 2.52 11.23
N THR A 395 21.24 3.75 11.35
CA THR A 395 22.70 4.00 11.47
C THR A 395 23.27 3.58 12.84
N VAL A 396 22.44 3.47 13.87
CA VAL A 396 22.89 3.27 15.27
C VAL A 396 23.34 1.83 15.53
N LYS A 397 22.44 0.84 15.31
CA LYS A 397 22.73 -0.59 15.54
C LYS A 397 22.58 -1.45 14.28
N MET A 398 21.49 -1.25 13.55
CA MET A 398 21.10 -2.07 12.38
C MET A 398 22.18 -2.10 11.29
N ALA A 399 22.82 -0.96 11.00
CA ALA A 399 23.92 -0.85 10.04
C ALA A 399 25.09 -1.80 10.35
N GLY A 400 25.47 -1.88 11.63
CA GLY A 400 26.54 -2.76 12.10
C GLY A 400 26.17 -4.23 11.95
N ALA A 401 24.95 -4.62 12.36
CA ALA A 401 24.44 -5.98 12.21
C ALA A 401 24.38 -6.39 10.73
N CYS A 402 23.82 -5.54 9.87
CA CYS A 402 23.74 -5.79 8.43
C CYS A 402 25.12 -5.99 7.80
N SER A 403 26.09 -5.15 8.18
CA SER A 403 27.46 -5.25 7.67
C SER A 403 28.16 -6.54 8.12
N ARG A 404 27.97 -6.97 9.38
CA ARG A 404 28.54 -8.23 9.90
C ARG A 404 28.01 -9.46 9.19
N HIS A 405 26.72 -9.47 8.85
CA HIS A 405 26.04 -10.64 8.31
C HIS A 405 25.85 -10.61 6.79
N GLY A 406 26.34 -9.57 6.11
CA GLY A 406 26.18 -9.41 4.66
C GLY A 406 24.74 -9.16 4.22
N ILE A 407 23.90 -8.63 5.12
CA ILE A 407 22.50 -8.29 4.86
C ILE A 407 22.44 -6.89 4.26
N LYS A 408 21.55 -6.66 3.29
CA LYS A 408 21.31 -5.34 2.70
C LYS A 408 20.01 -4.73 3.22
N LEU A 409 20.02 -3.43 3.48
CA LEU A 409 18.79 -2.69 3.74
C LEU A 409 18.07 -2.38 2.43
N LEU A 410 16.76 -2.63 2.42
CA LEU A 410 15.83 -2.06 1.44
C LEU A 410 15.05 -0.97 2.17
N THR A 411 15.18 0.29 1.78
CA THR A 411 14.67 1.38 2.61
C THR A 411 13.37 1.94 2.06
N TYR A 412 12.37 2.13 2.92
CA TYR A 412 11.16 2.89 2.58
C TYR A 412 11.11 4.20 3.37
N GLY A 413 10.13 5.06 3.04
CA GLY A 413 9.88 6.29 3.79
C GLY A 413 10.94 7.38 3.57
N THR A 414 11.89 7.13 2.66
CA THR A 414 13.00 8.04 2.31
C THR A 414 12.55 9.45 1.94
N LEU A 415 11.34 9.61 1.42
CA LEU A 415 10.78 10.91 1.02
C LEU A 415 9.69 11.44 1.98
N CYS A 416 9.52 10.83 3.15
CA CYS A 416 8.54 11.24 4.17
C CYS A 416 7.12 11.44 3.61
N GLY A 417 6.60 10.45 2.87
CA GLY A 417 5.27 10.56 2.25
C GLY A 417 5.18 11.60 1.13
N GLY A 418 6.33 12.07 0.62
CA GLY A 418 6.44 13.11 -0.39
C GLY A 418 6.63 14.52 0.18
N PHE A 419 6.91 14.66 1.48
CA PHE A 419 7.31 15.95 2.08
C PHE A 419 8.70 16.40 1.63
N ILE A 420 9.63 15.47 1.37
CA ILE A 420 10.96 15.81 0.85
C ILE A 420 10.89 15.96 -0.67
N ALA A 421 10.34 17.08 -1.12
CA ALA A 421 10.16 17.42 -2.53
C ALA A 421 10.07 18.95 -2.71
N ASP A 422 10.40 19.43 -3.90
CA ASP A 422 10.42 20.86 -4.26
C ASP A 422 9.09 21.59 -3.96
N LYS A 423 7.95 20.89 -4.08
CA LYS A 423 6.63 21.46 -3.79
C LYS A 423 6.41 21.90 -2.34
N TRP A 424 7.19 21.37 -1.40
CA TRP A 424 7.07 21.67 0.03
C TRP A 424 8.06 22.72 0.52
N LEU A 425 9.01 23.14 -0.32
CA LEU A 425 9.94 24.20 0.00
C LEU A 425 9.20 25.54 0.12
N LYS A 426 9.49 26.29 1.19
CA LYS A 426 8.89 27.58 1.54
C LYS A 426 7.37 27.52 1.72
N GLN A 427 6.85 26.36 2.10
CA GLN A 427 5.43 26.22 2.45
C GLN A 427 5.23 26.39 3.96
N PRO A 428 4.10 26.98 4.39
CA PRO A 428 3.74 26.98 5.80
C PRO A 428 3.55 25.55 6.30
N GLU A 429 3.60 25.39 7.62
CA GLU A 429 3.29 24.11 8.25
C GLU A 429 1.88 23.64 7.84
N PRO A 430 1.74 22.40 7.32
CA PRO A 430 0.46 21.94 6.83
C PRO A 430 -0.50 21.62 7.98
N ASP A 431 -1.77 21.94 7.79
CA ASP A 431 -2.83 21.29 8.59
C ASP A 431 -2.90 19.82 8.17
N VAL A 432 -2.39 18.91 9.01
CA VAL A 432 -2.36 17.46 8.75
C VAL A 432 -3.74 16.83 8.59
N TYR A 433 -4.80 17.56 8.91
CA TYR A 433 -6.15 17.11 8.75
C TYR A 433 -6.85 17.63 7.51
N ASP A 434 -6.21 18.53 6.77
CA ASP A 434 -6.67 18.97 5.46
C ASP A 434 -6.91 17.78 4.51
N THR A 435 -7.92 17.91 3.66
CA THR A 435 -8.34 16.87 2.72
C THR A 435 -7.26 16.50 1.70
N ASN A 436 -6.32 17.41 1.42
CA ASN A 436 -5.20 17.21 0.50
C ASN A 436 -4.00 16.51 1.16
N ILE A 437 -4.02 16.32 2.48
CA ILE A 437 -2.99 15.57 3.21
C ILE A 437 -3.32 14.08 3.17
N THR A 438 -2.44 13.32 2.53
CA THR A 438 -2.57 11.87 2.43
C THR A 438 -2.33 11.20 3.80
N PRO A 439 -2.84 9.99 4.05
CA PRO A 439 -2.56 9.26 5.28
C PRO A 439 -1.06 9.09 5.59
N SER A 440 -0.22 9.00 4.54
CA SER A 440 1.22 8.78 4.69
C SER A 440 1.90 10.06 5.13
N GLN A 441 1.50 11.21 4.58
CA GLN A 441 1.99 12.50 5.05
C GLN A 441 1.63 12.72 6.52
N ARG A 442 0.41 12.37 6.98
CA ARG A 442 0.08 12.46 8.40
C ARG A 442 1.05 11.67 9.28
N LYS A 443 1.36 10.43 8.88
CA LYS A 443 2.35 9.59 9.57
C LYS A 443 3.72 10.28 9.63
N TYR A 444 4.24 10.70 8.48
CA TYR A 444 5.60 11.26 8.41
C TYR A 444 5.71 12.68 8.97
N TYR A 445 4.62 13.43 9.07
CA TYR A 445 4.60 14.70 9.77
C TYR A 445 4.93 14.50 11.26
N GLY A 446 4.37 13.45 11.90
CA GLY A 446 4.76 13.09 13.27
C GLY A 446 6.26 12.86 13.42
N MET A 447 6.89 12.17 12.46
CA MET A 447 8.34 11.99 12.43
C MET A 447 9.09 13.32 12.28
N ILE A 448 8.62 14.23 11.42
CA ILE A 448 9.22 15.56 11.24
C ILE A 448 9.14 16.37 12.54
N CYS A 449 8.02 16.33 13.24
CA CYS A 449 7.86 16.97 14.55
C CYS A 449 8.84 16.41 15.58
N SER A 450 8.94 15.08 15.68
CA SER A 450 9.89 14.42 16.60
C SER A 450 11.36 14.61 16.23
N TRP A 451 11.66 14.91 14.97
CA TRP A 451 13.03 15.11 14.48
C TRP A 451 13.54 16.54 14.74
N GLY A 452 12.68 17.56 14.68
CA GLY A 452 13.11 18.95 14.87
C GLY A 452 12.10 20.00 14.44
N GLY A 453 10.89 19.60 14.06
CA GLY A 453 9.80 20.50 13.71
C GLY A 453 9.84 21.02 12.27
N TRP A 454 8.78 21.73 11.88
CA TRP A 454 8.60 22.18 10.50
C TRP A 454 9.62 23.25 10.08
N ASP A 455 10.02 24.14 10.99
CA ASP A 455 10.97 25.21 10.67
C ASP A 455 12.36 24.65 10.32
N LEU A 456 12.90 23.75 11.14
CA LEU A 456 14.17 23.06 10.82
C LEU A 456 14.04 22.20 9.56
N PHE A 457 12.87 21.60 9.34
CA PHE A 457 12.58 20.87 8.10
C PHE A 457 12.63 21.78 6.87
N GLN A 458 12.14 23.02 6.95
CA GLN A 458 12.25 24.01 5.85
C GLN A 458 13.69 24.46 5.61
N GLU A 459 14.51 24.58 6.66
CA GLU A 459 15.95 24.81 6.53
C GLU A 459 16.62 23.64 5.79
N LEU A 460 16.29 22.39 6.16
CA LEU A 460 16.77 21.20 5.46
C LEU A 460 16.38 21.23 3.98
N LEU A 461 15.11 21.48 3.64
CA LEU A 461 14.68 21.58 2.24
C LEU A 461 15.44 22.67 1.47
N SER A 462 15.77 23.79 2.12
CA SER A 462 16.54 24.88 1.50
C SER A 462 17.99 24.47 1.20
N VAL A 463 18.63 23.72 2.11
CA VAL A 463 19.95 23.13 1.90
C VAL A 463 19.89 22.11 0.76
N LEU A 464 18.93 21.19 0.80
CA LEU A 464 18.75 20.18 -0.26
C LEU A 464 18.51 20.84 -1.61
N ARG A 465 17.78 21.96 -1.69
CA ARG A 465 17.58 22.73 -2.93
C ARG A 465 18.87 23.33 -3.47
N THR A 466 19.75 23.82 -2.58
CA THR A 466 21.05 24.37 -2.97
C THR A 466 21.92 23.28 -3.62
N ILE A 467 21.98 22.11 -2.98
CA ILE A 467 22.70 20.93 -3.49
C ILE A 467 22.06 20.41 -4.79
N ALA A 468 20.72 20.35 -4.83
CA ALA A 468 19.95 19.95 -6.02
C ALA A 468 20.27 20.84 -7.23
N THR A 469 20.42 22.15 -7.02
CA THR A 469 20.81 23.10 -8.07
C THR A 469 22.22 22.83 -8.61
N LYS A 470 23.18 22.55 -7.72
CA LYS A 470 24.56 22.18 -8.09
C LYS A 470 24.60 20.93 -8.97
N HIS A 471 23.83 19.90 -8.63
CA HIS A 471 23.79 18.63 -9.34
C HIS A 471 22.76 18.55 -10.49
N LYS A 472 21.96 19.62 -10.69
CA LYS A 472 20.88 19.71 -11.69
C LYS A 472 19.82 18.60 -11.55
N VAL A 473 19.43 18.34 -10.31
CA VAL A 473 18.40 17.36 -9.92
C VAL A 473 17.38 18.02 -9.00
N ASN A 474 16.41 17.27 -8.47
CA ASN A 474 15.39 17.74 -7.53
C ASN A 474 15.76 17.41 -6.08
N ILE A 475 15.05 18.02 -5.12
CA ILE A 475 15.24 17.81 -3.67
C ILE A 475 15.11 16.32 -3.31
N SER A 476 14.13 15.64 -3.89
CA SER A 476 13.87 14.22 -3.71
C SER A 476 15.06 13.35 -4.12
N ASN A 477 15.79 13.73 -5.18
CA ASN A 477 16.96 13.00 -5.65
C ASN A 477 18.13 13.14 -4.67
N ILE A 478 18.34 14.33 -4.08
CA ILE A 478 19.39 14.53 -3.06
C ILE A 478 19.14 13.65 -1.84
N ALA A 479 17.91 13.66 -1.32
CA ALA A 479 17.54 12.85 -0.15
C ALA A 479 17.66 11.35 -0.43
N THR A 480 17.23 10.90 -1.61
CA THR A 480 17.37 9.50 -2.02
C THR A 480 18.85 9.12 -2.18
N ARG A 481 19.66 9.99 -2.79
CA ARG A 481 21.11 9.78 -2.97
C ARG A 481 21.83 9.67 -1.63
N TRP A 482 21.48 10.50 -0.66
CA TRP A 482 22.04 10.45 0.69
C TRP A 482 21.83 9.06 1.32
N VAL A 483 20.62 8.49 1.24
CA VAL A 483 20.35 7.14 1.75
C VAL A 483 21.11 6.07 0.95
N LEU A 484 21.18 6.20 -0.38
CA LEU A 484 21.91 5.26 -1.24
C LEU A 484 23.43 5.30 -1.04
N ASP A 485 24.02 6.33 -0.43
CA ASP A 485 25.46 6.39 -0.23
C ASP A 485 25.94 5.51 0.93
N PHE A 486 25.04 5.03 1.78
CA PHE A 486 25.39 4.08 2.83
C PHE A 486 25.68 2.68 2.23
N PRO A 487 26.82 2.05 2.54
CA PRO A 487 27.27 0.81 1.90
C PRO A 487 26.40 -0.42 2.25
N TYR A 488 25.68 -0.36 3.38
CA TYR A 488 24.73 -1.39 3.81
C TYR A 488 23.33 -1.21 3.18
N VAL A 489 23.06 -0.11 2.49
CA VAL A 489 21.81 0.09 1.73
C VAL A 489 21.95 -0.53 0.35
N GLY A 490 21.15 -1.56 0.07
CA GLY A 490 21.05 -2.17 -1.25
C GLY A 490 20.29 -1.27 -2.23
N ALA A 491 19.05 -0.94 -1.87
CA ALA A 491 18.17 -0.12 -2.67
C ALA A 491 17.22 0.74 -1.84
N VAL A 492 16.77 1.85 -2.42
CA VAL A 492 15.64 2.66 -1.91
C VAL A 492 14.37 2.25 -2.65
N ILE A 493 13.29 2.05 -1.91
CA ILE A 493 11.95 1.80 -2.44
C ILE A 493 11.24 3.13 -2.59
N ILE A 494 11.00 3.54 -3.84
CA ILE A 494 10.24 4.75 -4.16
C ILE A 494 8.82 4.35 -4.54
N GLY A 495 7.83 4.87 -3.82
CA GLY A 495 6.43 4.58 -4.07
C GLY A 495 5.98 5.07 -5.44
N ALA A 496 5.33 4.22 -6.21
CA ALA A 496 4.84 4.51 -7.56
C ALA A 496 3.31 4.41 -7.61
N ARG A 497 2.66 5.47 -8.10
CA ARG A 497 1.22 5.47 -8.40
C ARG A 497 1.02 5.05 -9.86
N ILE A 498 1.29 3.77 -10.12
CA ILE A 498 1.29 3.17 -11.46
C ILE A 498 -0.03 3.47 -12.19
N GLY A 499 0.04 3.94 -13.43
CA GLY A 499 -1.13 4.30 -14.24
C GLY A 499 -1.83 5.62 -13.86
N MET A 500 -1.29 6.37 -12.88
CA MET A 500 -1.82 7.67 -12.46
C MET A 500 -0.79 8.79 -12.60
N SER A 501 0.31 8.70 -11.86
CA SER A 501 1.35 9.72 -11.79
C SER A 501 2.70 9.01 -11.69
N GLU A 502 3.52 9.20 -12.71
CA GLU A 502 4.80 8.51 -12.88
C GLU A 502 5.94 9.53 -12.87
N HIS A 503 6.91 9.30 -12.00
CA HIS A 503 8.09 10.15 -11.83
C HIS A 503 9.37 9.38 -12.18
N THR A 504 9.28 8.41 -13.09
CA THR A 504 10.38 7.50 -13.46
C THR A 504 11.58 8.26 -14.03
N SER A 505 11.35 9.25 -14.89
CA SER A 505 12.41 10.10 -15.45
C SER A 505 13.17 10.85 -14.36
N ASP A 506 12.43 11.47 -13.43
CA ASP A 506 12.99 12.20 -12.28
C ASP A 506 13.75 11.27 -11.33
N ASN A 507 13.14 10.16 -10.93
CA ASN A 507 13.75 9.16 -10.06
C ASN A 507 15.06 8.61 -10.64
N ALA A 508 15.14 8.43 -11.96
CA ALA A 508 16.33 7.96 -12.66
C ALA A 508 17.50 8.96 -12.66
N THR A 509 17.25 10.24 -12.34
CA THR A 509 18.30 11.26 -12.16
C THR A 509 19.01 11.16 -10.82
N THR A 510 18.50 10.38 -9.87
CA THR A 510 19.18 10.06 -8.59
C THR A 510 20.50 9.31 -8.79
N LEU A 511 20.68 8.64 -9.93
CA LEU A 511 21.80 7.75 -10.21
C LEU A 511 22.83 8.39 -11.14
N GLY A 512 24.10 7.99 -11.02
CA GLY A 512 25.19 8.41 -11.90
C GLY A 512 25.99 9.62 -11.42
N TRP A 513 25.76 10.07 -10.19
CA TRP A 513 26.51 11.12 -9.51
C TRP A 513 26.56 10.81 -8.01
N ARG A 514 27.34 11.58 -7.24
CA ARG A 514 27.52 11.39 -5.80
C ARG A 514 27.56 12.73 -5.07
N LEU A 515 27.14 12.72 -3.81
CA LEU A 515 27.35 13.84 -2.90
C LEU A 515 28.83 13.95 -2.56
N ASP A 516 29.41 15.13 -2.74
CA ASP A 516 30.77 15.42 -2.28
C ASP A 516 30.80 15.83 -0.79
N ASP A 517 31.99 16.09 -0.27
CA ASP A 517 32.19 16.37 1.15
C ASP A 517 31.50 17.67 1.59
N ASP A 518 31.45 18.68 0.72
CA ASP A 518 30.73 19.92 0.98
C ASP A 518 29.22 19.70 1.03
N ASP A 519 28.67 18.92 0.09
CA ASP A 519 27.25 18.57 0.10
C ASP A 519 26.86 17.82 1.39
N ARG A 520 27.69 16.85 1.79
CA ARG A 520 27.49 16.10 3.03
C ARG A 520 27.55 17.01 4.25
N ARG A 521 28.56 17.87 4.33
CA ARG A 521 28.72 18.81 5.44
C ARG A 521 27.51 19.73 5.57
N LEU A 522 27.01 20.28 4.46
CA LEU A 522 25.83 21.14 4.48
C LEU A 522 24.58 20.42 5.01
N ILE A 523 24.41 19.15 4.65
CA ILE A 523 23.32 18.32 5.17
C ILE A 523 23.53 18.08 6.67
N GLU A 524 24.71 17.59 7.07
CA GLU A 524 25.02 17.27 8.47
C GLU A 524 24.91 18.49 9.38
N ASP A 525 25.29 19.70 8.93
CA ASP A 525 25.13 20.95 9.69
C ASP A 525 23.67 21.20 10.13
N VAL A 526 22.68 20.74 9.33
CA VAL A 526 21.25 20.80 9.70
C VAL A 526 20.87 19.60 10.55
N LEU A 527 21.32 18.40 10.19
CA LEU A 527 21.01 17.18 10.92
C LEU A 527 21.53 17.19 12.37
N ASP A 528 22.66 17.86 12.65
CA ASP A 528 23.23 17.99 13.99
C ASP A 528 22.45 18.93 14.91
N ARG A 529 21.58 19.77 14.33
CA ARG A 529 20.66 20.65 15.09
C ARG A 529 19.30 20.00 15.35
N SER A 530 19.12 18.77 14.87
CA SER A 530 17.90 17.97 15.02
C SER A 530 18.04 16.97 16.17
N ASP A 531 16.92 16.43 16.63
CA ASP A 531 16.84 15.42 17.69
C ASP A 531 17.12 14.00 17.15
N ARG A 532 17.75 13.86 15.96
CA ARG A 532 17.95 12.57 15.28
C ARG A 532 18.62 11.49 16.14
N ALA A 533 19.52 11.89 17.04
CA ALA A 533 20.24 10.97 17.93
C ALA A 533 19.30 10.47 19.05
N GLU A 534 18.42 11.34 19.52
CA GLU A 534 17.47 11.10 20.61
C GLU A 534 16.26 10.30 20.12
N MET A 535 15.94 10.35 18.81
CA MET A 535 14.90 9.51 18.21
C MET A 535 15.13 8.02 18.46
N PHE A 536 16.38 7.54 18.50
CA PHE A 536 16.65 6.14 18.84
C PHE A 536 16.29 5.82 20.31
N GLU A 537 16.59 6.72 21.23
CA GLU A 537 16.29 6.55 22.66
C GLU A 537 14.79 6.69 22.96
N THR A 538 14.10 7.59 22.25
CA THR A 538 12.68 7.89 22.47
C THR A 538 11.73 6.96 21.72
N MET A 539 12.07 6.58 20.48
CA MET A 539 11.23 5.73 19.62
C MET A 539 11.70 4.27 19.56
N GLY A 540 12.87 3.97 20.14
CA GLY A 540 13.53 2.69 20.01
C GLY A 540 14.19 2.47 18.65
N ASP A 541 14.65 1.25 18.43
CA ASP A 541 15.29 0.85 17.18
C ASP A 541 14.33 0.95 15.97
N CYS A 542 14.90 0.96 14.77
CA CYS A 542 14.15 0.92 13.52
C CYS A 542 13.32 -0.37 13.39
N GLY A 543 12.24 -0.33 12.60
CA GLY A 543 11.31 -1.46 12.43
C GLY A 543 10.17 -1.49 13.45
N ASN A 544 10.09 -0.50 14.34
CA ASN A 544 8.96 -0.34 15.27
C ASN A 544 7.83 0.53 14.68
N GLU A 545 8.05 1.26 13.57
CA GLU A 545 7.21 2.38 13.13
C GLU A 545 5.84 1.96 12.54
N TYR A 546 5.62 0.67 12.35
CA TYR A 546 4.39 0.09 11.81
C TYR A 546 3.71 -0.88 12.76
N ARG A 547 4.22 -1.00 13.98
CA ARG A 547 3.51 -1.57 15.13
C ARG A 547 2.80 -0.44 15.85
#